data_AF-A0A2J8II01-F1
#
_entry.id   AF-A0A2J8II01-F1
#
_cell.length_a   1.000
_cell.length_b   1.000
_cell.length_c   1.000
_cell.angle_alpha   90.00
_cell.angle_beta   90.00
_cell.angle_gamma   90.00
#
_symmetry.space_group_name_H-M   'P 1'
#
loop_
_entity.id
_entity.type
_entity.pdbx_description
1 polymer ?
#
loop_
_entity_poly.entity_id
_entity_poly.type
_entity_poly.pdbx_seq_one_letter_code
_entity_poly.pdbx_strand_id
1 'polypeptide(L)'
;MAGRTAKAAAQGAAHHLTTDDGAPVVVRRSARRTRTVAAFWENGTAVIAIPARFTAAQEAEWVHKMVAKLHRQGERRAAAGRRRPATDAALAAHAAQLSAQYLGGRAQPTSVRWVSNQNSRWGSATPAEGTIRLSDKLRPMPQWVIDYVLLHELAHLLVAAHNAAFWKLLEAYPDTGRAKAFLEGVSFATGRGMAGPDTD
;
A
#
# COMPACT_ATOMS: atom_id res chain seq x y z
N MET A 1 -1.30 8.43 -56.90
CA MET A 1 -2.26 7.57 -56.18
C MET A 1 -1.48 6.62 -55.27
N ALA A 2 -1.47 6.88 -53.96
CA ALA A 2 -0.82 6.05 -52.97
C ALA A 2 -1.85 5.08 -52.37
N GLY A 3 -1.67 3.78 -52.61
CA GLY A 3 -2.55 2.72 -52.12
C GLY A 3 -2.27 2.41 -50.65
N ARG A 4 -3.22 2.77 -49.77
CA ARG A 4 -3.35 2.23 -48.41
C ARG A 4 -3.68 0.74 -48.49
N THR A 5 -2.91 -0.11 -47.83
CA THR A 5 -3.37 -1.44 -47.42
C THR A 5 -3.28 -1.54 -45.90
N ALA A 6 -4.45 -1.50 -45.27
CA ALA A 6 -4.63 -1.74 -43.85
C ALA A 6 -4.37 -3.22 -43.56
N LYS A 7 -3.41 -3.50 -42.67
CA LYS A 7 -3.20 -4.85 -42.14
C LYS A 7 -4.20 -5.09 -41.01
N ALA A 8 -5.27 -5.81 -41.34
CA ALA A 8 -6.25 -6.29 -40.38
C ALA A 8 -5.57 -7.12 -39.29
N ALA A 9 -5.70 -6.68 -38.04
CA ALA A 9 -5.33 -7.48 -36.88
C ALA A 9 -6.43 -8.51 -36.64
N ALA A 10 -6.06 -9.80 -36.71
CA ALA A 10 -6.94 -10.90 -36.41
C ALA A 10 -7.45 -10.79 -34.96
N GLN A 11 -8.75 -10.54 -34.83
CA GLN A 11 -9.49 -10.58 -33.57
C GLN A 11 -9.71 -12.05 -33.20
N GLY A 12 -8.87 -12.57 -32.29
CA GLY A 12 -9.14 -13.84 -31.61
C GLY A 12 -10.18 -13.63 -30.52
N ALA A 13 -11.16 -14.53 -30.45
CA ALA A 13 -12.33 -14.50 -29.58
C ALA A 13 -12.02 -13.99 -28.16
N ALA A 14 -12.58 -12.82 -27.80
CA ALA A 14 -12.44 -12.25 -26.48
C ALA A 14 -13.40 -12.99 -25.53
N HIS A 15 -12.86 -13.91 -24.72
CA HIS A 15 -13.55 -14.33 -23.51
C HIS A 15 -13.71 -13.10 -22.63
N HIS A 16 -14.96 -12.64 -22.44
CA HIS A 16 -15.28 -11.60 -21.48
C HIS A 16 -15.11 -12.19 -20.08
N LEU A 17 -13.87 -12.16 -19.59
CA LEU A 17 -13.55 -12.40 -18.21
C LEU A 17 -13.86 -11.12 -17.44
N THR A 18 -14.62 -11.24 -16.37
CA THR A 18 -14.88 -10.15 -15.42
C THR A 18 -14.21 -10.50 -14.10
N THR A 19 -13.69 -9.49 -13.42
CA THR A 19 -13.23 -9.61 -12.04
C THR A 19 -14.44 -9.79 -11.09
N ASP A 20 -14.20 -10.17 -9.83
CA ASP A 20 -15.27 -10.39 -8.84
C ASP A 20 -16.08 -9.11 -8.53
N ASP A 21 -15.49 -7.94 -8.76
CA ASP A 21 -16.10 -6.61 -8.65
C ASP A 21 -16.68 -6.09 -9.98
N GLY A 22 -16.79 -6.94 -11.00
CA GLY A 22 -17.44 -6.65 -12.28
C GLY A 22 -16.61 -5.84 -13.28
N ALA A 23 -15.33 -5.57 -12.98
CA ALA A 23 -14.46 -4.89 -13.91
C ALA A 23 -14.03 -5.82 -15.07
N PRO A 24 -13.95 -5.28 -16.30
CA PRO A 24 -13.54 -6.09 -17.45
C PRO A 24 -12.08 -6.51 -17.34
N VAL A 25 -11.78 -7.76 -17.70
CA VAL A 25 -10.42 -8.30 -17.80
C VAL A 25 -10.04 -8.42 -19.27
N VAL A 26 -8.88 -7.87 -19.63
CA VAL A 26 -8.31 -7.96 -20.98
C VAL A 26 -6.98 -8.69 -20.93
N VAL A 27 -6.88 -9.77 -21.70
CA VAL A 27 -5.62 -10.50 -21.90
C VAL A 27 -4.87 -9.92 -23.09
N ARG A 28 -3.68 -9.35 -22.84
CA ARG A 28 -2.80 -8.83 -23.89
C ARG A 28 -1.63 -9.80 -24.13
N ARG A 29 -1.68 -10.52 -25.26
CA ARG A 29 -0.60 -11.41 -25.69
C ARG A 29 0.58 -10.59 -26.25
N SER A 30 1.80 -10.97 -25.87
CA SER A 30 3.04 -10.31 -26.30
C SER A 30 4.03 -11.30 -26.89
N ALA A 31 4.48 -11.06 -28.13
CA ALA A 31 5.51 -11.86 -28.78
C ALA A 31 6.92 -11.64 -28.19
N ARG A 32 7.16 -10.49 -27.53
CA ARG A 32 8.48 -10.15 -26.94
C ARG A 32 8.67 -10.75 -25.54
N ARG A 33 7.60 -11.05 -24.81
CA ARG A 33 7.68 -11.65 -23.46
C ARG A 33 7.85 -13.15 -23.59
N THR A 34 8.88 -13.71 -22.96
CA THR A 34 9.16 -15.15 -23.03
C THR A 34 8.64 -15.88 -21.80
N ARG A 35 8.80 -15.32 -20.59
CA ARG A 35 8.43 -15.98 -19.32
C ARG A 35 7.66 -15.08 -18.35
N THR A 36 7.62 -13.78 -18.59
CA THR A 36 7.09 -12.81 -17.62
C THR A 36 5.61 -12.52 -17.86
N VAL A 37 4.83 -12.61 -16.79
CA VAL A 37 3.43 -12.19 -16.73
C VAL A 37 3.33 -10.90 -15.91
N ALA A 38 2.62 -9.91 -16.43
CA ALA A 38 2.34 -8.67 -15.72
C ALA A 38 0.83 -8.43 -15.60
N ALA A 39 0.43 -7.77 -14.53
CA ALA A 39 -0.96 -7.45 -14.23
C ALA A 39 -1.05 -6.02 -13.71
N PHE A 40 -1.93 -5.22 -14.27
CA PHE A 40 -2.13 -3.81 -13.88
C PHE A 40 -3.53 -3.34 -14.27
N TRP A 41 -3.93 -2.20 -13.72
CA TRP A 41 -5.17 -1.51 -14.09
C TRP A 41 -4.89 -0.47 -15.18
N GLU A 42 -5.71 -0.43 -16.22
CA GLU A 42 -5.68 0.58 -17.29
C GLU A 42 -7.12 1.04 -17.53
N ASN A 43 -7.43 2.32 -17.24
CA ASN A 43 -8.77 2.91 -17.44
C ASN A 43 -9.94 2.07 -16.89
N GLY A 44 -9.80 1.51 -15.68
CA GLY A 44 -10.83 0.67 -15.06
C GLY A 44 -10.91 -0.76 -15.59
N THR A 45 -9.99 -1.17 -16.46
CA THR A 45 -9.88 -2.53 -17.00
C THR A 45 -8.67 -3.24 -16.40
N ALA A 46 -8.85 -4.48 -15.96
CA ALA A 46 -7.77 -5.33 -15.48
C ALA A 46 -7.00 -5.90 -16.69
N VAL A 47 -5.76 -5.45 -16.90
CA VAL A 47 -4.93 -5.88 -18.02
C VAL A 47 -3.95 -6.95 -17.56
N ILE A 48 -4.02 -8.14 -18.16
CA ILE A 48 -3.10 -9.26 -17.94
C ILE A 48 -2.24 -9.43 -19.19
N ALA A 49 -0.95 -9.09 -19.09
CA ALA A 49 0.00 -9.21 -20.19
C ALA A 49 0.77 -10.54 -20.10
N ILE A 50 0.60 -11.42 -21.10
CA ILE A 50 1.19 -12.77 -21.14
C ILE A 50 2.06 -13.01 -22.39
N PRO A 51 3.00 -13.96 -22.36
CA PRO A 51 3.69 -14.46 -23.55
C PRO A 51 2.72 -15.01 -24.61
N ALA A 52 2.93 -14.66 -25.89
CA ALA A 52 2.09 -15.14 -26.98
C ALA A 52 2.11 -16.68 -27.13
N ARG A 53 3.21 -17.31 -26.71
CA ARG A 53 3.43 -18.76 -26.75
C ARG A 53 2.67 -19.56 -25.68
N PHE A 54 1.98 -18.91 -24.75
CA PHE A 54 1.24 -19.63 -23.72
C PHE A 54 0.02 -20.34 -24.33
N THR A 55 -0.17 -21.58 -23.93
CA THR A 55 -1.37 -22.38 -24.24
C THR A 55 -2.60 -21.78 -23.57
N ALA A 56 -3.80 -22.18 -24.00
CA ALA A 56 -5.05 -21.74 -23.38
C ALA A 56 -5.12 -22.12 -21.89
N ALA A 57 -4.62 -23.29 -21.50
CA ALA A 57 -4.56 -23.72 -20.11
C ALA A 57 -3.63 -22.84 -19.26
N GLN A 58 -2.43 -22.54 -19.79
CA GLN A 58 -1.49 -21.63 -19.12
C GLN A 58 -2.05 -20.21 -19.02
N GLU A 59 -2.74 -19.72 -20.05
CA GLU A 59 -3.43 -18.43 -19.98
C GLU A 59 -4.45 -18.42 -18.84
N ALA A 60 -5.35 -19.40 -18.78
CA ALA A 60 -6.38 -19.47 -17.74
C ALA A 60 -5.77 -19.49 -16.32
N GLU A 61 -4.73 -20.29 -16.10
CA GLU A 61 -4.01 -20.35 -14.82
C GLU A 61 -3.44 -18.98 -14.42
N TRP A 62 -2.73 -18.33 -15.35
CA TRP A 62 -2.09 -17.04 -15.07
C TRP A 62 -3.08 -15.91 -14.92
N VAL A 63 -4.16 -15.90 -15.70
CA VAL A 63 -5.26 -14.94 -15.57
C VAL A 63 -5.87 -15.03 -14.19
N HIS A 64 -6.27 -16.24 -13.75
CA HIS A 64 -6.87 -16.43 -12.43
C HIS A 64 -5.94 -15.94 -11.31
N LYS A 65 -4.66 -16.36 -11.36
CA LYS A 65 -3.65 -15.96 -10.38
C LYS A 65 -3.44 -14.45 -10.32
N MET A 66 -3.46 -13.78 -11.47
CA MET A 66 -3.19 -12.35 -11.58
C MET A 66 -4.40 -11.47 -11.28
N VAL A 67 -5.61 -11.90 -11.65
CA VAL A 67 -6.86 -11.25 -11.21
C VAL A 67 -6.94 -11.26 -9.69
N ALA A 68 -6.70 -12.41 -9.06
CA ALA A 68 -6.65 -12.49 -7.60
C ALA A 68 -5.55 -11.59 -6.99
N LYS A 69 -4.41 -11.42 -7.67
CA LYS A 69 -3.36 -10.48 -7.26
C LYS A 69 -3.83 -9.02 -7.34
N LEU A 70 -4.52 -8.65 -8.42
CA LEU A 70 -5.06 -7.30 -8.60
C LEU A 70 -6.15 -6.99 -7.58
N HIS A 71 -7.04 -7.96 -7.27
CA HIS A 71 -8.00 -7.82 -6.17
C HIS A 71 -7.31 -7.57 -4.84
N ARG A 72 -6.37 -8.43 -4.43
CA ARG A 72 -5.61 -8.22 -3.18
C ARG A 72 -4.90 -6.86 -3.15
N GLN A 73 -4.40 -6.39 -4.29
CA GLN A 73 -3.78 -5.07 -4.38
C GLN A 73 -4.82 -3.93 -4.30
N GLY A 74 -5.99 -4.12 -4.91
CA GLY A 74 -7.13 -3.21 -4.84
C GLY A 74 -7.72 -3.13 -3.44
N GLU A 75 -7.98 -4.26 -2.79
CA GLU A 75 -8.40 -4.37 -1.39
C GLU A 75 -7.39 -3.71 -0.45
N ARG A 76 -6.08 -3.92 -0.66
CA ARG A 76 -5.05 -3.20 0.09
C ARG A 76 -5.10 -1.69 -0.12
N ARG A 77 -5.33 -1.23 -1.36
CA ARG A 77 -5.49 0.21 -1.67
C ARG A 77 -6.78 0.79 -1.08
N ALA A 78 -7.87 0.04 -1.11
CA ALA A 78 -9.17 0.43 -0.55
C ALA A 78 -9.16 0.39 0.98
N ALA A 79 -8.48 -0.58 1.59
CA ALA A 79 -8.18 -0.61 3.01
C ALA A 79 -7.27 0.56 3.41
N ALA A 80 -6.27 0.92 2.59
CA ALA A 80 -5.51 2.16 2.72
C ALA A 80 -6.32 3.43 2.39
N GLY A 81 -7.52 3.27 1.81
CA GLY A 81 -8.52 4.29 1.56
C GLY A 81 -9.62 4.34 2.62
N ARG A 82 -9.61 3.47 3.65
CA ARG A 82 -10.39 3.70 4.88
C ARG A 82 -10.00 5.09 5.39
N ARG A 83 -11.00 5.93 5.68
CA ARG A 83 -10.84 7.32 6.14
C ARG A 83 -9.64 7.42 7.07
N ARG A 84 -8.62 8.18 6.66
CA ARG A 84 -7.46 8.51 7.50
C ARG A 84 -7.97 8.98 8.87
N PRO A 85 -7.35 8.56 9.99
CA PRO A 85 -7.84 8.96 11.30
C PRO A 85 -7.74 10.49 11.47
N ALA A 86 -8.82 11.20 11.19
CA ALA A 86 -8.81 12.67 11.20
C ALA A 86 -8.88 13.25 12.62
N THR A 87 -9.40 12.47 13.57
CA THR A 87 -9.59 12.84 14.98
C THR A 87 -8.78 11.92 15.89
N ASP A 88 -8.50 12.37 17.11
CA ASP A 88 -7.81 11.56 18.12
C ASP A 88 -8.59 10.29 18.47
N ALA A 89 -9.92 10.35 18.52
CA ALA A 89 -10.77 9.18 18.76
C ALA A 89 -10.63 8.13 17.63
N ALA A 90 -10.61 8.57 16.37
CA ALA A 90 -10.37 7.67 15.24
C ALA A 90 -8.96 7.08 15.28
N LEU A 91 -7.96 7.88 15.68
CA LEU A 91 -6.58 7.43 15.80
C LEU A 91 -6.41 6.39 16.90
N ALA A 92 -7.04 6.60 18.06
CA ALA A 92 -7.05 5.65 19.16
C ALA A 92 -7.75 4.33 18.79
N ALA A 93 -8.90 4.39 18.11
CA ALA A 93 -9.59 3.20 17.61
C ALA A 93 -8.71 2.44 16.61
N HIS A 94 -8.00 3.15 15.74
CA HIS A 94 -7.08 2.53 14.79
C HIS A 94 -5.85 1.91 15.47
N ALA A 95 -5.31 2.54 16.51
CA ALA A 95 -4.23 1.98 17.32
C ALA A 95 -4.64 0.64 17.95
N ALA A 96 -5.86 0.56 18.48
CA ALA A 96 -6.41 -0.68 19.02
C ALA A 96 -6.52 -1.79 17.95
N GLN A 97 -6.95 -1.44 16.73
CA GLN A 97 -7.01 -2.38 15.61
C GLN A 97 -5.61 -2.92 15.23
N LEU A 98 -4.62 -2.03 15.09
CA LEU A 98 -3.25 -2.43 14.75
C LEU A 98 -2.63 -3.28 15.86
N SER A 99 -2.86 -2.92 17.12
CA SER A 99 -2.40 -3.72 18.27
C SER A 99 -3.02 -5.11 18.26
N ALA A 100 -4.33 -5.23 18.06
CA ALA A 100 -5.00 -6.52 17.95
C ALA A 100 -4.43 -7.37 16.81
N GLN A 101 -4.28 -6.77 15.62
CA GLN A 101 -3.85 -7.47 14.42
C GLN A 101 -2.38 -7.91 14.43
N TYR A 102 -1.48 -7.04 14.89
CA TYR A 102 -0.03 -7.26 14.73
C TYR A 102 0.68 -7.57 16.06
N LEU A 103 0.12 -7.15 17.20
CA LEU A 103 0.74 -7.29 18.51
C LEU A 103 -0.05 -8.22 19.45
N GLY A 104 -1.14 -8.83 18.98
CA GLY A 104 -2.02 -9.69 19.78
C GLY A 104 -2.77 -8.93 20.88
N GLY A 105 -3.02 -7.63 20.68
CA GLY A 105 -3.75 -6.78 21.63
C GLY A 105 -2.95 -6.40 22.88
N ARG A 106 -1.65 -6.69 22.93
CA ARG A 106 -0.80 -6.45 24.11
C ARG A 106 -0.45 -4.99 24.33
N ALA A 107 -0.38 -4.18 23.27
CA ALA A 107 -0.10 -2.75 23.37
C ALA A 107 -1.42 -1.98 23.48
N GLN A 108 -1.76 -1.50 24.68
CA GLN A 108 -3.02 -0.80 24.96
C GLN A 108 -2.71 0.61 25.48
N PRO A 109 -2.54 1.61 24.61
CA PRO A 109 -2.24 2.96 25.04
C PRO A 109 -3.42 3.58 25.79
N THR A 110 -3.13 4.31 26.87
CA THR A 110 -4.09 5.14 27.61
C THR A 110 -4.59 6.30 26.76
N SER A 111 -3.75 6.84 25.87
CA SER A 111 -4.17 7.85 24.90
C SER A 111 -3.31 7.83 23.64
N VAL A 112 -3.93 8.20 22.52
CA VAL A 112 -3.28 8.39 21.22
C VAL A 112 -3.80 9.70 20.62
N ARG A 113 -2.90 10.64 20.30
CA ARG A 113 -3.30 11.98 19.84
C ARG A 113 -2.46 12.48 18.69
N TRP A 114 -3.07 13.31 17.85
CA TRP A 114 -2.35 14.16 16.91
C TRP A 114 -1.78 15.39 17.62
N VAL A 115 -0.57 15.80 17.26
CA VAL A 115 0.08 17.00 17.80
C VAL A 115 0.82 17.78 16.70
N SER A 116 0.79 19.12 16.80
CA SER A 116 1.45 20.03 15.84
C SER A 116 2.86 20.45 16.27
N ASN A 117 3.20 20.28 17.56
CA ASN A 117 4.48 20.70 18.12
C ASN A 117 5.58 19.62 18.03
N GLN A 118 5.40 18.60 17.20
CA GLN A 118 6.35 17.50 17.02
C GLN A 118 7.12 17.69 15.71
N ASN A 119 8.25 18.42 15.81
CA ASN A 119 8.95 18.98 14.66
C ASN A 119 10.13 18.13 14.14
N SER A 120 10.74 17.33 14.99
CA SER A 120 11.94 16.53 14.68
C SER A 120 11.69 15.03 14.54
N ARG A 121 10.45 14.58 14.80
CA ARG A 121 10.08 13.16 14.80
C ARG A 121 8.65 12.99 14.30
N TRP A 122 8.36 11.82 13.75
CA TRP A 122 7.04 11.48 13.21
C TRP A 122 6.05 11.03 14.30
N GLY A 123 6.55 10.39 15.36
CA GLY A 123 5.77 9.95 16.51
C GLY A 123 6.61 9.87 17.79
N SER A 124 5.94 9.60 18.90
CA SER A 124 6.55 9.25 20.17
C SER A 124 5.58 8.50 21.07
N ALA A 125 6.10 7.55 21.83
CA ALA A 125 5.43 6.93 22.97
C ALA A 125 6.10 7.32 24.29
N THR A 126 5.30 7.46 25.36
CA THR A 126 5.76 7.52 26.74
C THR A 126 5.31 6.22 27.44
N PRO A 127 6.15 5.16 27.47
CA PRO A 127 5.73 3.85 27.97
C PRO A 127 5.23 3.88 29.42
N ALA A 128 5.86 4.67 30.28
CA ALA A 128 5.47 4.81 31.69
C ALA A 128 4.06 5.36 31.89
N GLU A 129 3.55 6.16 30.94
CA GLU A 129 2.20 6.76 30.98
C GLU A 129 1.22 6.05 30.02
N GLY A 130 1.73 5.18 29.15
CA GLY A 130 0.96 4.55 28.08
C GLY A 130 0.45 5.55 27.03
N THR A 131 1.12 6.69 26.84
CA THR A 131 0.65 7.74 25.91
C THR A 131 1.40 7.68 24.58
N ILE A 132 0.70 7.95 23.48
CA ILE A 132 1.26 8.02 22.13
C ILE A 132 0.86 9.37 21.49
N ARG A 133 1.82 9.99 20.82
CA ARG A 133 1.65 11.24 20.07
C ARG A 133 2.17 11.06 18.65
N LEU A 134 1.37 11.42 17.67
CA LEU A 134 1.76 11.46 16.26
C LEU A 134 1.79 12.90 15.74
N SER A 135 2.81 13.22 14.95
CA SER A 135 2.92 14.51 14.27
C SER A 135 1.80 14.68 13.25
N ASP A 136 1.14 15.83 13.26
CA ASP A 136 0.10 16.18 12.27
C ASP A 136 0.61 16.23 10.82
N LYS A 137 1.94 16.39 10.63
CA LYS A 137 2.63 16.27 9.33
C LYS A 137 2.44 14.90 8.66
N LEU A 138 2.03 13.87 9.41
CA LEU A 138 1.68 12.56 8.86
C LEU A 138 0.29 12.53 8.20
N ARG A 139 -0.63 13.44 8.55
CA ARG A 139 -2.01 13.47 8.01
C ARG A 139 -2.11 13.47 6.47
N PRO A 140 -1.26 14.21 5.72
CA PRO A 140 -1.28 14.13 4.26
C PRO A 140 -0.66 12.83 3.69
N MET A 141 0.09 12.08 4.49
CA MET A 141 0.82 10.89 4.03
C MET A 141 -0.11 9.71 3.74
N PRO A 142 0.34 8.72 2.94
CA PRO A 142 -0.41 7.50 2.72
C PRO A 142 -0.71 6.73 4.02
N GLN A 143 -1.88 6.08 4.10
CA GLN A 143 -2.31 5.35 5.30
C GLN A 143 -1.26 4.34 5.79
N TRP A 144 -0.64 3.58 4.89
CA TRP A 144 0.39 2.60 5.25
C TRP A 144 1.66 3.21 5.90
N VAL A 145 1.88 4.52 5.75
CA VAL A 145 2.92 5.25 6.48
C VAL A 145 2.43 5.58 7.89
N ILE A 146 1.19 6.06 8.02
CA ILE A 146 0.54 6.36 9.30
C ILE A 146 0.47 5.09 10.16
N ASP A 147 0.02 3.97 9.59
CA ASP A 147 -0.07 2.66 10.24
C ASP A 147 1.29 2.21 10.76
N TYR A 148 2.33 2.38 9.95
CA TYR A 148 3.70 2.02 10.34
C TYR A 148 4.17 2.86 11.54
N VAL A 149 4.01 4.18 11.50
CA VAL A 149 4.45 5.03 12.62
C VAL A 149 3.62 4.72 13.87
N LEU A 150 2.30 4.55 13.74
CA LEU A 150 1.45 4.21 14.88
C LEU A 150 1.83 2.85 15.49
N LEU A 151 2.08 1.84 14.65
CA LEU A 151 2.53 0.52 15.11
C LEU A 151 3.93 0.58 15.73
N HIS A 152 4.81 1.44 15.23
CA HIS A 152 6.13 1.70 15.82
C HIS A 152 6.01 2.24 17.25
N GLU A 153 5.15 3.23 17.47
CA GLU A 153 4.91 3.77 18.81
C GLU A 153 4.22 2.77 19.73
N LEU A 154 3.29 1.95 19.21
CA LEU A 154 2.69 0.85 19.98
C LEU A 154 3.75 -0.18 20.41
N ALA A 155 4.71 -0.51 19.54
CA ALA A 155 5.80 -1.43 19.86
C ALA A 155 6.70 -0.87 20.97
N HIS A 156 6.88 0.45 21.05
CA HIS A 156 7.62 1.10 22.14
C HIS A 156 6.98 0.92 23.52
N LEU A 157 5.67 0.68 23.60
CA LEU A 157 5.01 0.33 24.86
C LEU A 157 5.41 -1.06 25.38
N LEU A 158 5.92 -1.94 24.50
CA LEU A 158 6.33 -3.31 24.83
C LEU A 158 7.84 -3.46 24.92
N VAL A 159 8.59 -2.76 24.06
CA VAL A 159 10.05 -2.82 23.99
C VAL A 159 10.59 -1.40 23.75
N ALA A 160 11.29 -0.84 24.75
CA ALA A 160 11.76 0.55 24.69
C ALA A 160 12.84 0.79 23.62
N ALA A 161 13.78 -0.13 23.44
CA ALA A 161 14.90 0.01 22.52
C ALA A 161 14.63 -0.65 21.16
N HIS A 162 15.14 -0.07 20.06
CA HIS A 162 15.07 -0.63 18.70
C HIS A 162 16.00 -1.85 18.47
N ASN A 163 15.95 -2.82 19.39
CA ASN A 163 16.73 -4.06 19.34
C ASN A 163 16.00 -5.16 18.53
N ALA A 164 16.58 -6.36 18.47
CA ALA A 164 15.98 -7.48 17.74
C ALA A 164 14.55 -7.83 18.20
N ALA A 165 14.25 -7.69 19.50
CA ALA A 165 12.90 -7.95 20.01
C ALA A 165 11.89 -6.91 19.51
N PHE A 166 12.29 -5.63 19.42
CA PHE A 166 11.46 -4.58 18.82
C PHE A 166 11.17 -4.88 17.34
N TRP A 167 12.20 -5.18 16.55
CA TRP A 167 12.02 -5.42 15.11
C TRP A 167 11.18 -6.67 14.81
N LYS A 168 11.26 -7.68 15.68
CA LYS A 168 10.37 -8.85 15.63
C LYS A 168 8.89 -8.50 15.75
N LEU A 169 8.53 -7.44 16.51
CA LEU A 169 7.14 -6.98 16.63
C LEU A 169 6.61 -6.35 15.33
N LEU A 170 7.48 -5.76 14.52
CA LEU A 170 7.10 -5.07 13.28
C LEU A 170 7.21 -5.95 12.02
N GLU A 171 7.79 -7.15 12.15
CA GLU A 171 8.03 -8.08 11.04
C GLU A 171 6.74 -8.47 10.31
N ALA A 172 5.64 -8.64 11.04
CA ALA A 172 4.34 -9.00 10.48
C ALA A 172 3.67 -7.87 9.67
N TYR A 173 4.13 -6.62 9.81
CA TYR A 173 3.58 -5.50 9.04
C TYR A 173 4.21 -5.43 7.64
N PRO A 174 3.43 -5.65 6.56
CA PRO A 174 3.97 -5.89 5.22
C PRO A 174 4.66 -4.68 4.58
N ASP A 175 4.34 -3.48 5.04
CA ASP A 175 4.82 -2.22 4.44
C ASP A 175 5.94 -1.55 5.26
N THR A 176 6.50 -2.22 6.27
CA THR A 176 7.58 -1.70 7.14
C THR A 176 8.74 -1.10 6.34
N GLY A 177 9.30 -1.85 5.39
CA GLY A 177 10.42 -1.36 4.57
C GLY A 177 10.03 -0.16 3.69
N ARG A 178 8.83 -0.20 3.10
CA ARG A 178 8.32 0.89 2.26
C ARG A 178 8.09 2.17 3.06
N ALA A 179 7.52 2.06 4.25
CA ALA A 179 7.27 3.17 5.18
C ALA A 179 8.55 3.86 5.62
N LYS A 180 9.59 3.08 5.99
CA LYS A 180 10.90 3.63 6.36
C LYS A 180 11.51 4.44 5.22
N ALA A 181 11.58 3.88 4.01
CA ALA A 181 12.14 4.56 2.86
C ALA A 181 11.36 5.84 2.48
N PHE A 182 10.03 5.81 2.59
CA PHE A 182 9.20 6.99 2.36
C PHE A 182 9.50 8.11 3.37
N LEU A 183 9.52 7.78 4.66
CA LEU A 183 9.78 8.74 5.73
C LEU A 183 11.20 9.32 5.62
N GLU A 184 12.20 8.51 5.26
CA GLU A 184 13.56 8.98 4.97
C GLU A 184 13.57 9.98 3.81
N GLY A 185 12.87 9.68 2.71
CA GLY A 185 12.72 10.59 1.58
C GLY A 185 12.04 11.92 1.95
N VAL A 186 10.98 11.87 2.76
CA VAL A 186 10.30 13.09 3.25
C VAL A 186 11.22 13.89 4.18
N SER A 187 11.93 13.23 5.10
CA SER A 187 12.90 13.89 5.99
C SER A 187 14.04 14.54 5.18
N PHE A 188 14.53 13.88 4.13
CA PHE A 188 15.54 14.44 3.23
C PHE A 188 15.04 15.68 2.48
N ALA A 189 13.83 15.63 1.92
CA ALA A 189 13.24 16.76 1.18
C ALA A 189 12.98 17.97 2.10
N THR A 190 12.38 17.72 3.27
CA THR A 190 12.07 18.78 4.25
C THR A 190 13.33 19.40 4.86
N GLY A 191 14.37 18.60 5.12
CA GLY A 191 15.66 19.10 5.61
C GLY A 191 16.44 19.97 4.61
N ARG A 192 16.08 19.92 3.32
CA ARG A 192 16.65 20.76 2.25
C ARG A 192 15.74 21.90 1.80
N GLY A 193 14.59 22.10 2.45
CA GLY A 193 13.63 23.14 2.07
C GLY A 193 12.96 22.91 0.71
N MET A 194 12.97 21.68 0.19
CA MET A 194 12.29 21.34 -1.06
C MET A 194 10.79 21.12 -0.76
N ALA A 195 10.02 22.21 -0.73
CA ALA A 195 8.57 22.12 -0.90
C ALA A 195 8.27 21.83 -2.40
N GLY A 196 7.27 21.00 -2.67
CA GLY A 196 6.82 20.75 -4.05
C GLY A 196 6.43 22.05 -4.75
N PRO A 197 6.36 22.08 -6.10
CA PRO A 197 6.00 23.29 -6.82
C PRO A 197 4.66 23.81 -6.29
N ASP A 198 4.65 25.07 -5.85
CA ASP A 198 3.45 25.80 -5.50
C ASP A 198 2.51 25.73 -6.73
N THR A 199 1.47 24.91 -6.64
CA THR A 199 0.34 25.02 -7.57
C THR A 199 -0.55 26.15 -7.06
N ASP A 200 -0.29 27.34 -7.58
CA ASP A 200 -1.24 28.47 -7.63
C ASP A 200 -2.52 28.10 -8.40
#